data_AF-A0A838LKE1-F1
#
_entry.id   AF-A0A838LKE1-F1
#
_cell.length_a   1.000
_cell.length_b   1.000
_cell.length_c   1.000
_cell.angle_alpha   90.00
_cell.angle_beta   90.00
_cell.angle_gamma   90.00
#
_symmetry.space_group_name_H-M   'P 1'
#
loop_
_entity.id
_entity.type
_entity.pdbx_description
1 polymer ?
#
loop_
_entity_poly.entity_id
_entity_poly.type
_entity_poly.pdbx_seq_one_letter_code
_entity_poly.pdbx_strand_id
1 'polypeptide(L)'
;MRADAKRNYDRIVEAARELFREQGYDASLDEVAKRAGVGPGTLYRHFPKRENLIDAILQSWMDKVTDAADKALAFEGDDRALLLNWFEEYVRLISQHKGGPAKITRAMGDPESPIMTKCQVLAGANARVIDRLREDGALRDDVETLQVCRLVGGIATVADQSDLDPTAVRPMLEVVVDGLLT
;
A
#
# COMPACT_ATOMS: atom_id res chain seq x y z
N MET A 1 5.34 4.83 33.77
CA MET A 1 5.45 5.86 32.72
C MET A 1 5.79 5.33 31.31
N ARG A 2 6.81 4.48 31.09
CA ARG A 2 7.05 3.89 29.73
C ARG A 2 5.94 2.93 29.27
N ALA A 3 5.42 2.12 30.18
CA ALA A 3 4.32 1.18 29.88
C ALA A 3 3.00 1.91 29.52
N ASP A 4 2.71 3.04 30.16
CA ASP A 4 1.52 3.86 29.88
C ASP A 4 1.61 4.53 28.51
N ALA A 5 2.78 5.09 28.19
CA ALA A 5 3.04 5.68 26.89
C ALA A 5 2.91 4.65 25.76
N LYS A 6 3.42 3.42 25.96
CA LYS A 6 3.26 2.33 24.99
C LYS A 6 1.80 1.90 24.83
N ARG A 7 1.06 1.69 25.94
CA ARG A 7 -0.38 1.37 25.87
C ARG A 7 -1.20 2.44 25.17
N ASN A 8 -0.89 3.71 25.40
CA ASN A 8 -1.57 4.82 24.72
C ASN A 8 -1.23 4.83 23.23
N TYR A 9 0.04 4.61 22.86
CA TYR A 9 0.45 4.47 21.48
C TYR A 9 -0.33 3.35 20.77
N ASP A 10 -0.34 2.15 21.35
CA ASP A 10 -1.03 0.99 20.77
C ASP A 10 -2.54 1.25 20.61
N ARG A 11 -3.19 1.85 21.61
CA ARG A 11 -4.61 2.24 21.55
C ARG A 11 -4.89 3.27 20.45
N ILE A 12 -4.01 4.26 20.26
CA ILE A 12 -4.17 5.26 19.20
C ILE A 12 -4.06 4.59 17.83
N VAL A 13 -3.07 3.71 17.64
CA VAL A 13 -2.87 3.01 16.37
C VAL A 13 -4.06 2.13 16.01
N GLU A 14 -4.59 1.36 16.96
CA GLU A 14 -5.77 0.51 16.71
C GLU A 14 -7.03 1.32 16.43
N ALA A 15 -7.30 2.37 17.21
CA ALA A 15 -8.44 3.25 16.95
C ALA A 15 -8.35 3.94 15.58
N ALA A 16 -7.14 4.34 15.17
CA ALA A 16 -6.90 4.92 13.86
C ALA A 16 -7.11 3.91 12.73
N ARG A 17 -6.66 2.66 12.89
CA ARG A 17 -6.89 1.58 11.92
C ARG A 17 -8.37 1.36 11.65
N GLU A 18 -9.17 1.30 12.70
CA GLU A 18 -10.62 1.17 12.58
C GLU A 18 -11.23 2.38 11.87
N LEU A 19 -10.92 3.58 12.34
CA LEU A 19 -11.50 4.79 11.79
C LEU A 19 -11.12 5.01 10.33
N PHE A 20 -9.87 4.77 9.96
CA PHE A 20 -9.42 4.89 8.57
C PHE A 20 -9.98 3.78 7.67
N ARG A 21 -10.39 2.65 8.22
CA ARG A 21 -11.14 1.63 7.46
C ARG A 21 -12.57 2.08 7.17
N GLU A 22 -13.19 2.78 8.12
CA GLU A 22 -14.57 3.29 8.00
C GLU A 22 -14.66 4.54 7.14
N GLN A 23 -13.71 5.46 7.27
CA GLN A 23 -13.79 6.83 6.73
C GLN A 23 -12.62 7.20 5.80
N GLY A 24 -11.67 6.29 5.58
CA GLY A 24 -10.46 6.55 4.79
C GLY A 24 -9.38 7.33 5.55
N TYR A 25 -8.25 7.54 4.88
CA TYR A 25 -7.08 8.18 5.50
C TYR A 25 -7.27 9.66 5.86
N ASP A 26 -8.38 10.28 5.47
CA ASP A 26 -8.69 11.69 5.75
C ASP A 26 -9.55 11.88 7.02
N ALA A 27 -9.94 10.79 7.69
CA ALA A 27 -10.73 10.84 8.93
C ALA A 27 -10.10 11.72 10.02
N SER A 28 -10.90 12.30 10.91
CA SER A 28 -10.42 13.27 11.90
C SER A 28 -9.46 12.67 12.94
N LEU A 29 -8.30 13.29 13.16
CA LEU A 29 -7.38 12.88 14.23
C LEU A 29 -7.97 13.12 15.63
N ASP A 30 -8.84 14.12 15.80
CA ASP A 30 -9.52 14.33 17.07
C ASP A 30 -10.53 13.20 17.36
N GLU A 31 -11.15 12.64 16.32
CA GLU A 31 -12.01 11.48 16.44
C GLU A 31 -11.21 10.21 16.77
N VAL A 32 -10.01 10.05 16.18
CA VAL A 32 -9.05 9.02 16.60
C VAL A 32 -8.74 9.15 18.10
N ALA A 33 -8.41 10.35 18.58
CA ALA A 33 -8.10 10.56 20.00
C ALA A 33 -9.28 10.18 20.89
N LYS A 34 -10.50 10.58 20.51
CA LYS A 34 -11.73 10.24 21.21
C LYS A 34 -11.97 8.73 21.26
N ARG A 35 -11.84 8.03 20.13
CA ARG A 35 -12.04 6.58 20.03
C ARG A 35 -10.95 5.79 20.77
N ALA A 36 -9.72 6.28 20.74
CA ALA A 36 -8.61 5.75 21.52
C ALA A 36 -8.76 6.03 23.02
N GLY A 37 -9.65 6.95 23.43
CA GLY A 37 -9.84 7.36 24.83
C GLY A 37 -8.63 8.10 25.41
N VAL A 38 -7.96 8.92 24.60
CA VAL A 38 -6.81 9.75 24.99
C VAL A 38 -7.09 11.23 24.71
N GLY A 39 -6.39 12.14 25.39
CA GLY A 39 -6.51 13.57 25.09
C GLY A 39 -5.82 13.95 23.77
N PRO A 40 -6.30 14.97 23.02
CA PRO A 40 -5.70 15.40 21.75
C PRO A 40 -4.20 15.71 21.87
N GLY A 41 -3.78 16.38 22.95
CA GLY A 41 -2.36 16.67 23.20
C GLY A 41 -1.49 15.41 23.36
N THR A 42 -2.05 14.29 23.82
CA THR A 42 -1.33 13.00 23.86
C THR A 42 -1.18 12.43 22.45
N LEU A 43 -2.22 12.51 21.62
CA LEU A 43 -2.14 12.09 20.21
C LEU A 43 -1.09 12.90 19.45
N TYR A 44 -1.18 14.24 19.45
CA TYR A 44 -0.24 15.09 18.70
C TYR A 44 1.22 14.98 19.20
N ARG A 45 1.43 14.63 20.47
CA ARG A 45 2.77 14.34 20.99
C ARG A 45 3.35 13.03 20.45
N HIS A 46 2.51 12.01 20.21
CA HIS A 46 2.96 10.74 19.61
C HIS A 46 3.03 10.82 18.08
N PHE A 47 2.11 11.56 17.46
CA PHE A 47 1.94 11.66 16.02
C PHE A 47 1.76 13.14 15.63
N PRO A 48 2.87 13.90 15.49
CA PRO A 48 2.80 15.32 15.18
C PRO A 48 2.14 15.63 13.84
N LYS A 49 2.30 14.73 12.86
CA LYS A 49 1.63 14.79 11.56
C LYS A 49 0.77 13.54 11.35
N ARG A 50 -0.29 13.66 10.55
CA ARG A 50 -1.17 12.54 10.14
C ARG A 50 -0.36 11.40 9.55
N GLU A 51 0.66 11.72 8.75
CA GLU A 51 1.50 10.75 8.08
C GLU A 51 2.33 9.91 9.07
N ASN A 52 2.67 10.44 10.26
CA ASN A 52 3.34 9.65 11.30
C ASN A 52 2.41 8.56 11.85
N LEU A 53 1.11 8.85 11.97
CA LEU A 53 0.11 7.86 12.40
C LEU A 53 -0.12 6.83 11.29
N ILE A 54 -0.20 7.26 10.04
CA ILE A 54 -0.30 6.36 8.88
C ILE A 54 0.92 5.43 8.83
N ASP A 55 2.14 5.95 9.01
CA ASP A 55 3.37 5.13 9.03
C ASP A 55 3.32 4.03 10.11
N ALA A 56 2.86 4.36 11.31
CA ALA A 56 2.68 3.39 12.40
C ALA A 56 1.63 2.31 12.08
N ILE A 57 0.54 2.68 11.42
CA ILE A 57 -0.49 1.74 10.95
C ILE A 57 0.11 0.79 9.89
N LEU A 58 0.97 1.31 9.02
CA LEU A 58 1.60 0.55 7.95
C LEU A 58 2.76 -0.34 8.44
N GLN A 59 3.10 -0.37 9.72
CA GLN A 59 4.16 -1.25 10.23
C GLN A 59 3.88 -2.73 9.94
N SER A 60 2.69 -3.22 10.30
CA SER A 60 2.27 -4.61 10.02
C SER A 60 1.93 -4.86 8.55
N TRP A 61 1.83 -3.79 7.76
CA TRP A 61 1.57 -3.89 6.32
C TRP A 61 2.83 -4.30 5.57
N MET A 62 4.02 -3.88 6.02
CA MET A 62 5.28 -4.27 5.40
C MET A 62 5.48 -5.79 5.37
N ASP A 63 5.17 -6.48 6.47
CA ASP A 63 5.30 -7.94 6.53
C ASP A 63 4.38 -8.63 5.52
N LYS A 64 3.17 -8.09 5.33
CA LYS A 64 2.22 -8.57 4.31
C LYS A 64 2.71 -8.33 2.89
N VAL A 65 3.37 -7.19 2.64
CA VAL A 65 3.96 -6.88 1.33
C VAL A 65 5.07 -7.86 0.99
N THR A 66 5.97 -8.14 1.95
CA THR A 66 7.05 -9.12 1.78
C THR A 66 6.50 -10.52 1.52
N ASP A 67 5.55 -10.98 2.34
CA ASP A 67 4.90 -12.29 2.18
C ASP A 67 4.18 -12.43 0.83
N ALA A 68 3.49 -11.37 0.38
CA ALA A 68 2.85 -11.35 -0.93
C ALA A 68 3.85 -11.49 -2.08
N ALA A 69 4.99 -10.80 -2.01
CA ALA A 69 6.04 -10.90 -3.02
C ALA A 69 6.68 -12.29 -3.02
N ASP A 70 6.96 -12.85 -1.85
CA ASP A 70 7.52 -14.20 -1.73
C ASP A 70 6.57 -15.26 -2.30
N LYS A 71 5.25 -15.11 -2.09
CA LYS A 71 4.22 -15.96 -2.72
C LYS A 71 4.19 -15.81 -4.23
N ALA A 72 4.30 -14.59 -4.75
CA ALA A 72 4.35 -14.36 -6.19
C ALA A 72 5.59 -14.99 -6.82
N LEU A 73 6.75 -14.89 -6.15
CA LEU A 73 8.00 -15.48 -6.62
C LEU A 73 8.03 -17.01 -6.54
N ALA A 74 7.24 -17.60 -5.64
CA ALA A 74 7.07 -19.05 -5.51
C ALA A 74 5.97 -19.62 -6.42
N PHE A 75 5.31 -18.79 -7.23
CA PHE A 75 4.24 -19.23 -8.12
C PHE A 75 4.81 -20.03 -9.30
N GLU A 76 4.30 -21.25 -9.51
CA GLU A 76 4.78 -22.19 -10.54
C GLU A 76 3.94 -22.17 -11.85
N GLY A 77 3.02 -21.22 -12.00
CA GLY A 77 2.22 -21.07 -13.22
C GLY A 77 2.91 -20.24 -14.30
N ASP A 78 2.17 -19.87 -15.35
CA ASP A 78 2.70 -19.03 -16.44
C ASP A 78 2.94 -17.57 -16.00
N ASP A 79 3.83 -16.89 -16.72
CA ASP A 79 4.27 -15.52 -16.44
C ASP A 79 3.13 -14.51 -16.43
N ARG A 80 2.13 -14.72 -17.29
CA ARG A 80 0.94 -13.87 -17.36
C ARG A 80 0.10 -14.00 -16.10
N ALA A 81 -0.15 -15.23 -15.65
CA ALA A 81 -0.87 -15.51 -14.42
C ALA A 81 -0.10 -15.01 -13.20
N LEU A 82 1.23 -15.18 -13.17
CA LEU A 82 2.10 -14.64 -12.12
C LEU A 82 1.92 -13.13 -11.99
N LEU A 83 2.08 -12.39 -13.10
CA LEU A 83 2.03 -10.93 -13.10
C LEU A 83 0.62 -10.41 -12.77
N LEU A 84 -0.42 -11.04 -13.30
CA LEU A 84 -1.80 -10.66 -13.00
C LEU A 84 -2.12 -10.87 -11.51
N ASN A 85 -1.77 -12.03 -10.94
CA ASN A 85 -1.97 -12.31 -9.52
C ASN A 85 -1.20 -11.33 -8.64
N TRP A 86 0.04 -10.99 -9.01
CA TRP A 86 0.84 -9.99 -8.31
C TRP A 86 0.18 -8.61 -8.35
N PHE A 87 -0.33 -8.17 -9.50
CA PHE A 87 -0.98 -6.88 -9.62
C PHE A 87 -2.32 -6.81 -8.86
N GLU A 88 -3.12 -7.87 -8.87
CA GLU A 88 -4.34 -7.93 -8.05
C GLU A 88 -4.00 -7.80 -6.56
N GLU A 89 -2.96 -8.51 -6.10
CA GLU A 89 -2.49 -8.44 -4.72
C GLU A 89 -1.87 -7.07 -4.38
N TYR A 90 -1.12 -6.47 -5.29
CA TYR A 90 -0.58 -5.11 -5.15
C TYR A 90 -1.71 -4.10 -4.95
N VAL A 91 -2.75 -4.15 -5.80
CA VAL A 91 -3.94 -3.29 -5.67
C VAL A 91 -4.59 -3.51 -4.30
N ARG A 92 -4.78 -4.77 -3.88
CA ARG A 92 -5.34 -5.09 -2.57
C ARG A 92 -4.50 -4.52 -1.42
N LEU A 93 -3.18 -4.54 -1.54
CA LEU A 93 -2.26 -4.01 -0.52
C LEU A 93 -2.38 -2.50 -0.37
N ILE A 94 -2.54 -1.74 -1.46
CA ILE A 94 -2.63 -0.26 -1.40
C ILE A 94 -4.05 0.26 -1.16
N SER A 95 -5.07 -0.56 -1.40
CA SER A 95 -6.50 -0.21 -1.25
C SER A 95 -7.10 -0.62 0.11
N GLN A 96 -6.30 -0.88 1.14
CA GLN A 96 -6.82 -1.25 2.47
C GLN A 96 -7.65 -0.15 3.14
N HIS A 97 -7.44 1.10 2.72
CA HIS A 97 -8.12 2.27 3.25
C HIS A 97 -8.42 3.25 2.10
N LYS A 98 -9.62 3.85 2.12
CA LYS A 98 -10.03 4.83 1.11
C LYS A 98 -9.03 5.99 1.03
N GLY A 99 -8.65 6.36 -0.19
CA GLY A 99 -7.60 7.34 -0.51
C GLY A 99 -6.16 6.78 -0.44
N GLY A 100 -5.98 5.52 -0.06
CA GLY A 100 -4.67 4.86 0.05
C GLY A 100 -3.89 4.79 -1.26
N PRO A 101 -4.50 4.30 -2.37
CA PRO A 101 -3.81 4.17 -3.64
C PRO A 101 -3.17 5.48 -4.11
N ALA A 102 -3.90 6.58 -4.07
CA ALA A 102 -3.41 7.89 -4.48
C ALA A 102 -2.24 8.36 -3.61
N LYS A 103 -2.37 8.25 -2.27
CA LYS A 103 -1.34 8.69 -1.32
C LYS A 103 -0.05 7.87 -1.43
N ILE A 104 -0.18 6.54 -1.49
CA ILE A 104 0.96 5.63 -1.58
C ILE A 104 1.68 5.80 -2.93
N THR A 105 0.93 5.82 -4.03
CA THR A 105 1.50 5.97 -5.39
C THR A 105 2.19 7.32 -5.55
N ARG A 106 1.61 8.41 -5.04
CA ARG A 106 2.24 9.74 -5.08
C ARG A 106 3.54 9.81 -4.28
N ALA A 107 3.60 9.11 -3.14
CA ALA A 107 4.77 9.08 -2.28
C ALA A 107 5.92 8.20 -2.83
N MET A 108 5.68 7.37 -3.83
CA MET A 108 6.73 6.53 -4.41
C MET A 108 7.81 7.38 -5.11
N GLY A 109 9.03 7.27 -4.59
CA GLY A 109 10.20 8.03 -5.09
C GLY A 109 10.34 9.43 -4.49
N ASP A 110 9.53 9.81 -3.50
CA ASP A 110 9.67 11.08 -2.77
C ASP A 110 10.50 10.89 -1.48
N PRO A 111 11.73 11.41 -1.41
CA PRO A 111 12.61 11.27 -0.24
C PRO A 111 12.17 12.12 0.96
N GLU A 112 11.20 13.01 0.82
CA GLU A 112 10.68 13.80 1.95
C GLU A 112 9.36 13.24 2.51
N SER A 113 8.85 12.15 1.89
CA SER A 113 7.61 11.53 2.32
C SER A 113 7.77 10.85 3.69
N PRO A 114 6.90 11.13 4.68
CA PRO A 114 6.96 10.43 5.96
C PRO A 114 6.64 8.94 5.89
N ILE A 115 6.10 8.45 4.76
CA ILE A 115 5.84 7.03 4.49
C ILE A 115 6.87 6.41 3.51
N MET A 116 7.98 7.09 3.23
CA MET A 116 8.98 6.66 2.23
C MET A 116 9.46 5.23 2.48
N THR A 117 9.80 4.87 3.71
CA THR A 117 10.26 3.52 4.06
C THR A 117 9.24 2.45 3.64
N LYS A 118 7.94 2.73 3.82
CA LYS A 118 6.85 1.82 3.43
C LYS A 118 6.73 1.74 1.91
N CYS A 119 6.79 2.88 1.23
CA CYS A 119 6.79 2.93 -0.23
C CYS A 119 8.00 2.19 -0.83
N GLN A 120 9.18 2.23 -0.18
CA GLN A 120 10.36 1.48 -0.60
C GLN A 120 10.17 -0.03 -0.44
N VAL A 121 9.50 -0.49 0.62
CA VAL A 121 9.19 -1.93 0.78
C VAL A 121 8.29 -2.42 -0.34
N LEU A 122 7.22 -1.68 -0.68
CA LEU A 122 6.34 -2.04 -1.80
C LEU A 122 7.03 -1.92 -3.16
N ALA A 123 7.83 -0.88 -3.37
CA ALA A 123 8.61 -0.72 -4.59
C ALA A 123 9.62 -1.86 -4.77
N GLY A 124 10.31 -2.26 -3.70
CA GLY A 124 11.27 -3.36 -3.71
C GLY A 124 10.60 -4.71 -3.93
N ALA A 125 9.43 -4.94 -3.32
CA ALA A 125 8.60 -6.11 -3.59
C ALA A 125 8.18 -6.19 -5.07
N ASN A 126 7.71 -5.08 -5.63
CA ASN A 126 7.40 -5.00 -7.06
C ASN A 126 8.63 -5.25 -7.94
N ALA A 127 9.77 -4.65 -7.59
CA ALA A 127 11.03 -4.85 -8.31
C ALA A 127 11.40 -6.33 -8.39
N ARG A 128 11.38 -7.06 -7.27
CA ARG A 128 11.71 -8.50 -7.26
C ARG A 128 10.85 -9.32 -8.23
N VAL A 129 9.54 -9.06 -8.28
CA VAL A 129 8.62 -9.77 -9.18
C VAL A 129 8.89 -9.40 -10.65
N ILE A 130 9.11 -8.11 -10.93
CA ILE A 130 9.42 -7.65 -12.29
C ILE A 130 10.79 -8.16 -12.76
N ASP A 131 11.78 -8.22 -11.88
CA ASP A 131 13.12 -8.72 -12.18
C ASP A 131 13.09 -10.22 -12.49
N ARG A 132 12.29 -11.01 -11.75
CA ARG A 132 12.05 -12.43 -12.06
C ARG A 132 11.55 -12.66 -13.49
N LEU A 133 10.54 -11.88 -13.92
CA LEU A 133 9.99 -11.96 -15.28
C LEU A 133 10.97 -11.48 -16.35
N ARG A 134 11.81 -10.48 -16.03
CA ARG A 134 12.87 -10.02 -16.91
C ARG A 134 13.95 -11.08 -17.10
N GLU A 135 14.33 -11.78 -16.03
CA GLU A 135 15.30 -12.88 -16.07
C GLU A 135 14.79 -14.06 -16.91
N ASP A 136 13.49 -14.30 -16.95
CA ASP A 136 12.85 -15.30 -17.81
C ASP A 136 12.72 -14.88 -19.28
N GLY A 137 13.03 -13.62 -19.61
CA GLY A 137 12.82 -13.07 -20.95
C GLY A 137 11.35 -12.85 -21.32
N ALA A 138 10.46 -12.92 -20.33
CA ALA A 138 9.02 -12.74 -20.51
C ALA A 138 8.59 -11.27 -20.53
N LEU A 139 9.46 -10.36 -20.06
CA LEU A 139 9.17 -8.93 -19.95
C LEU A 139 9.80 -8.14 -21.08
N ARG A 140 9.06 -7.15 -21.62
CA ARG A 140 9.60 -6.17 -22.57
C ARG A 140 10.77 -5.37 -21.98
N ASP A 141 11.74 -5.05 -22.84
CA ASP A 141 12.98 -4.37 -22.46
C ASP A 141 12.80 -2.91 -21.98
N ASP A 142 11.72 -2.24 -22.38
CA ASP A 142 11.45 -0.83 -22.03
C ASP A 142 10.64 -0.66 -20.73
N VAL A 143 10.43 -1.74 -19.98
CA VAL A 143 9.63 -1.74 -18.76
C VAL A 143 10.46 -1.30 -17.55
N GLU A 144 10.14 -0.09 -17.08
CA GLU A 144 10.68 0.50 -15.86
C GLU A 144 9.80 0.19 -14.64
N THR A 145 10.39 -0.40 -13.60
CA THR A 145 9.69 -0.84 -12.39
C THR A 145 8.86 0.26 -11.72
N LEU A 146 9.37 1.50 -11.66
CA LEU A 146 8.64 2.61 -11.05
C LEU A 146 7.42 3.02 -11.89
N GLN A 147 7.48 2.87 -13.21
CA GLN A 147 6.33 3.16 -14.08
C GLN A 147 5.26 2.08 -13.92
N VAL A 148 5.65 0.82 -13.75
CA VAL A 148 4.71 -0.27 -13.41
C VAL A 148 3.96 0.06 -12.11
N CYS A 149 4.67 0.47 -11.05
CA CYS A 149 4.03 0.89 -9.80
C CYS A 149 3.00 2.01 -10.00
N ARG A 150 3.30 2.99 -10.89
CA ARG A 150 2.39 4.09 -11.22
C ARG A 150 1.18 3.66 -12.05
N LEU A 151 1.36 2.73 -12.98
CA LEU A 151 0.25 2.17 -13.78
C LEU A 151 -0.75 1.44 -12.87
N VAL A 152 -0.26 0.49 -12.08
CA VAL A 152 -1.09 -0.30 -11.16
C VAL A 152 -1.70 0.60 -10.07
N GLY A 153 -0.91 1.51 -9.50
CA GLY A 153 -1.39 2.49 -8.54
C GLY A 153 -2.43 3.47 -9.10
N GLY A 154 -2.30 3.85 -10.38
CA GLY A 154 -3.27 4.68 -11.09
C GLY A 154 -4.62 3.97 -11.28
N ILE A 155 -4.61 2.71 -11.69
CA ILE A 155 -5.82 1.87 -11.78
C ILE A 155 -6.53 1.78 -10.43
N ALA A 156 -5.77 1.47 -9.37
CA ALA A 156 -6.31 1.43 -8.01
C ALA A 156 -6.88 2.78 -7.55
N THR A 157 -6.24 3.89 -7.94
CA THR A 157 -6.70 5.25 -7.62
C THR A 157 -8.03 5.57 -8.29
N VAL A 158 -8.18 5.23 -9.58
CA VAL A 158 -9.45 5.43 -10.30
C VAL A 158 -10.56 4.58 -9.69
N ALA A 159 -10.25 3.31 -9.35
CA ALA A 159 -11.21 2.42 -8.70
C ALA A 159 -11.67 2.96 -7.34
N ASP A 160 -10.75 3.42 -6.50
CA ASP A 160 -11.03 3.98 -5.18
C ASP A 160 -11.84 5.29 -5.26
N GLN A 161 -11.49 6.19 -6.18
CA GLN A 161 -12.16 7.49 -6.30
C GLN A 161 -13.53 7.42 -6.97
N SER A 162 -13.75 6.41 -7.81
CA SER A 162 -15.02 6.20 -8.52
C SER A 162 -15.92 5.17 -7.82
N ASP A 163 -15.53 4.70 -6.63
CA ASP A 163 -16.24 3.68 -5.84
C ASP A 163 -16.58 2.43 -6.68
N LEU A 164 -15.63 1.98 -7.51
CA LEU A 164 -15.81 0.81 -8.37
C LEU A 164 -15.82 -0.48 -7.54
N ASP A 165 -16.52 -1.49 -8.05
CA ASP A 165 -16.43 -2.84 -7.51
C ASP A 165 -14.97 -3.35 -7.57
N PRO A 166 -14.47 -4.06 -6.54
CA PRO A 166 -13.11 -4.58 -6.53
C PRO A 166 -12.75 -5.44 -7.75
N THR A 167 -13.72 -6.11 -8.38
CA THR A 167 -13.49 -6.91 -9.59
C THR A 167 -13.28 -6.08 -10.84
N ALA A 168 -13.65 -4.79 -10.83
CA ALA A 168 -13.54 -3.89 -11.97
C ALA A 168 -12.08 -3.54 -12.32
N VAL A 169 -11.12 -3.76 -11.42
CA VAL A 169 -9.69 -3.52 -11.70
C VAL A 169 -9.10 -4.58 -12.62
N ARG A 170 -9.60 -5.82 -12.56
CA ARG A 170 -8.99 -6.95 -13.26
C ARG A 170 -8.89 -6.76 -14.77
N PRO A 171 -9.94 -6.32 -15.51
CA PRO A 171 -9.81 -6.08 -16.95
C PRO A 171 -8.77 -5.00 -17.30
N MET A 172 -8.62 -3.97 -16.44
CA MET A 172 -7.59 -2.94 -16.64
C MET A 172 -6.18 -3.51 -16.38
N LEU A 173 -6.04 -4.36 -15.37
CA LEU A 173 -4.79 -5.05 -15.08
C LEU A 173 -4.41 -6.02 -16.20
N GLU A 174 -5.36 -6.75 -16.79
CA GLU A 174 -5.13 -7.64 -17.93
C GLU A 174 -4.53 -6.88 -19.11
N VAL A 175 -5.07 -5.69 -19.45
CA VAL A 175 -4.49 -4.83 -20.50
C VAL A 175 -3.05 -4.41 -20.17
N VAL A 176 -2.76 -4.10 -18.90
CA VAL A 176 -1.39 -3.76 -18.49
C VAL A 176 -0.48 -4.98 -18.60
N VAL A 177 -0.88 -6.14 -18.07
CA VAL A 177 -0.11 -7.39 -18.13
C VAL A 177 0.21 -7.76 -19.57
N ASP A 178 -0.79 -7.78 -20.45
CA ASP A 178 -0.64 -8.13 -21.86
C ASP A 178 0.24 -7.13 -22.62
N GLY A 179 0.32 -5.87 -22.15
CA GLY A 179 1.19 -4.84 -22.72
C GLY A 179 2.64 -4.86 -22.23
N LEU A 180 2.91 -5.54 -21.10
CA LEU A 180 4.25 -5.63 -20.48
C LEU A 180 5.02 -6.89 -20.89
N LEU A 181 4.30 -7.95 -21.23
CA LEU A 181 4.90 -9.24 -21.63
C LEU A 181 5.30 -9.26 -23.11
N THR A 182 6.21 -10.17 -23.46
CA THR A 182 6.72 -10.39 -24.83
C THR A 182 5.86 -11.31 -25.69
#